data_AF-A0A9E2R5A2-F1
#
_entry.id   AF-A0A9E2R5A2-F1
#
_cell.length_a   1.000
_cell.length_b   1.000
_cell.length_c   1.000
_cell.angle_alpha   90.00
_cell.angle_beta   90.00
_cell.angle_gamma   90.00
#
_symmetry.space_group_name_H-M   'P 1'
#
loop_
_entity.id
_entity.type
_entity.pdbx_description
1 polymer ?
#
loop_
_entity_poly.entity_id
_entity_poly.type
_entity_poly.pdbx_seq_one_letter_code
_entity_poly.pdbx_strand_id
1 'polypeptide(L)'
;MIGNACIDPRAACLSALPFLLLLGLISSCGTQPPPSLATRASDLPPAVHMIRTEGRGEPLFLHLRIAGGEGFPFLLDTGCPLTLFDKSLEPKLGRRLSIGTLSDFGATQSCGFYAAPKLYLGGTRL
;
A
#
# COMPACT_ATOMS: atom_id res chain seq x y z
N MET A 1 -15.74 -59.77 47.20
CA MET A 1 -15.59 -58.54 46.40
C MET A 1 -15.18 -58.96 44.99
N ILE A 2 -16.01 -58.60 44.00
CA ILE A 2 -15.70 -58.32 42.57
C ILE A 2 -14.94 -59.45 41.83
N GLY A 3 -15.47 -60.21 40.87
CA GLY A 3 -16.48 -59.92 39.85
C GLY A 3 -15.78 -59.87 38.49
N ASN A 4 -15.63 -61.01 37.81
CA ASN A 4 -15.06 -61.04 36.46
C ASN A 4 -16.19 -61.12 35.43
N ALA A 5 -16.58 -59.97 34.90
CA ALA A 5 -17.44 -59.86 33.74
C ALA A 5 -16.60 -60.10 32.47
N CYS A 6 -17.02 -61.06 31.66
CA CYS A 6 -16.49 -61.31 30.33
C CYS A 6 -16.89 -60.14 29.42
N ILE A 7 -15.92 -59.35 28.97
CA ILE A 7 -16.15 -58.23 28.05
C ILE A 7 -16.23 -58.80 26.64
N ASP A 8 -17.41 -58.70 26.02
CA ASP A 8 -17.67 -59.16 24.65
C ASP A 8 -17.10 -58.14 23.64
N PRO A 9 -16.14 -58.51 22.77
CA PRO A 9 -15.43 -57.58 21.88
C PRO A 9 -16.30 -57.04 20.71
N ARG A 10 -17.52 -57.55 20.52
CA ARG A 10 -18.40 -57.13 19.43
C ARG A 10 -19.15 -55.82 19.68
N ALA A 11 -19.20 -55.33 20.92
CA ALA A 11 -19.86 -54.07 21.26
C ALA A 11 -19.01 -52.81 20.96
N ALA A 12 -17.70 -52.97 20.74
CA ALA A 12 -16.78 -51.85 20.54
C ALA A 12 -16.86 -51.20 19.14
N CYS A 13 -17.30 -51.96 18.12
CA CYS A 13 -17.30 -51.47 16.73
C CYS A 13 -18.44 -50.47 16.42
N LEU A 14 -19.58 -50.55 17.11
CA LEU A 14 -20.76 -49.75 16.76
C LEU A 14 -20.80 -48.36 17.41
N SER A 15 -19.98 -48.12 18.45
CA SER A 15 -19.97 -46.84 19.20
C SER A 15 -19.10 -45.75 18.58
N ALA A 16 -18.23 -46.09 17.62
CA ALA A 16 -17.31 -45.15 16.99
C ALA A 16 -17.92 -44.39 15.79
N LEU A 17 -18.98 -44.92 15.18
CA LEU A 17 -19.68 -44.28 14.05
C LEU A 17 -20.21 -42.87 14.35
N PRO A 18 -20.92 -42.61 15.47
CA PRO A 18 -21.40 -41.27 15.77
C PRO A 18 -20.26 -40.29 16.06
N PHE A 19 -19.14 -40.77 16.62
CA PHE A 19 -17.95 -39.95 16.87
C PHE A 19 -17.24 -39.57 15.56
N LEU A 20 -17.09 -40.51 14.62
CA LEU A 20 -16.53 -40.26 13.30
C LEU A 20 -17.41 -39.32 12.44
N LEU A 21 -18.74 -39.42 12.55
CA LEU A 21 -19.67 -38.48 11.92
C LEU A 21 -19.53 -37.07 12.50
N LEU A 22 -19.36 -36.92 13.82
CA LEU A 22 -19.16 -35.63 14.47
C LEU A 22 -17.86 -34.94 14.02
N LEU A 23 -16.77 -35.70 13.82
CA LEU A 23 -15.50 -35.17 13.28
C LEU A 23 -15.63 -34.66 11.84
N GLY A 24 -16.51 -35.27 11.01
CA GLY A 24 -16.75 -34.82 9.65
C GLY A 24 -17.47 -33.46 9.56
N LEU A 25 -18.36 -33.18 10.52
CA LEU A 25 -19.15 -31.94 10.56
C LEU A 25 -18.35 -30.71 11.03
N ILE A 26 -17.34 -30.88 11.89
CA ILE A 26 -16.50 -29.77 12.39
C ILE A 26 -15.37 -29.38 11.42
N SER A 27 -15.13 -30.16 10.37
CA SER A 27 -14.04 -29.92 9.41
C SER A 27 -14.46 -29.12 8.17
N SER A 28 -15.68 -28.57 8.14
CA SER A 28 -16.10 -27.63 7.08
C SER A 28 -15.73 -26.19 7.43
N CYS A 29 -14.49 -25.95 7.84
CA CYS A 29 -13.90 -24.61 7.74
C CYS A 29 -13.42 -24.44 6.30
N GLY A 30 -14.38 -24.24 5.39
CA GLY A 30 -14.07 -23.81 4.04
C GLY A 30 -13.58 -22.38 4.10
N THR A 31 -12.26 -22.17 4.10
CA THR A 31 -11.67 -20.85 3.86
C THR A 31 -12.26 -20.34 2.55
N GLN A 32 -13.08 -19.28 2.59
CA GLN A 32 -13.50 -18.61 1.37
C GLN A 32 -12.21 -18.24 0.61
N PRO A 33 -12.09 -18.57 -0.69
CA PRO A 33 -10.97 -18.07 -1.47
C PRO A 33 -10.96 -16.55 -1.28
N PRO A 34 -9.80 -15.95 -0.96
CA PRO A 34 -9.73 -14.50 -0.86
C PRO A 34 -10.34 -13.92 -2.13
N PRO A 35 -11.13 -12.83 -2.04
CA PRO A 35 -11.68 -12.20 -3.23
C PRO A 35 -10.55 -12.08 -4.23
N SER A 36 -10.76 -12.63 -5.43
CA SER A 36 -9.74 -12.68 -6.46
C SER A 36 -9.10 -11.29 -6.58
N LEU A 37 -7.80 -11.21 -6.84
CA LEU A 37 -7.11 -9.91 -7.05
C LEU A 37 -7.87 -9.01 -8.04
N ALA A 38 -8.64 -9.61 -8.96
CA ALA A 38 -9.56 -8.93 -9.88
C ALA A 38 -10.70 -8.17 -9.18
N THR A 39 -11.27 -8.69 -8.09
CA THR A 39 -12.36 -8.04 -7.32
C THR A 39 -11.84 -6.89 -6.47
N ARG A 40 -10.56 -6.91 -6.05
CA ARG A 40 -9.93 -5.80 -5.32
C ARG A 40 -9.42 -4.69 -6.25
N ALA A 41 -9.08 -5.04 -7.49
CA ALA A 41 -8.58 -4.10 -8.48
C ALA A 41 -9.64 -3.10 -8.96
N SER A 42 -10.92 -3.45 -8.93
CA SER A 42 -12.03 -2.57 -9.34
C SER A 42 -12.24 -1.35 -8.44
N ASP A 43 -11.77 -1.40 -7.18
CA ASP A 43 -11.91 -0.30 -6.21
C ASP A 43 -10.62 0.52 -6.04
N LEU A 44 -9.55 0.16 -6.74
CA LEU A 44 -8.29 0.90 -6.66
C LEU A 44 -8.32 2.10 -7.62
N PRO A 45 -7.76 3.25 -7.21
CA PRO A 45 -7.53 4.36 -8.13
C PRO A 45 -6.78 3.86 -9.38
N PRO A 46 -7.03 4.45 -10.56
CA PRO A 46 -6.33 4.09 -11.79
C PRO A 46 -4.82 4.01 -11.56
N ALA A 47 -4.20 2.94 -12.04
CA ALA A 47 -2.76 2.77 -11.92
C ALA A 47 -2.07 3.98 -12.56
N VAL A 48 -1.33 4.72 -11.73
CA VAL A 48 -0.54 5.85 -12.19
C VAL A 48 0.75 5.33 -12.80
N HIS A 49 1.19 5.93 -13.90
CA HIS A 49 2.50 5.66 -14.48
C HIS A 49 3.62 6.11 -13.52
N MET A 50 4.01 5.22 -12.61
CA MET A 50 5.25 5.31 -11.86
C MET A 50 6.42 5.07 -12.81
N ILE A 51 7.48 5.87 -12.71
CA ILE A 51 8.72 5.54 -13.40
C ILE A 51 9.23 4.24 -12.76
N ARG A 52 9.23 3.16 -13.54
CA ARG A 52 9.54 1.82 -13.04
C ARG A 52 10.96 1.79 -12.51
N THR A 53 11.10 1.70 -11.20
CA THR A 53 12.36 1.37 -10.55
C THR A 53 12.35 -0.10 -10.19
N GLU A 54 13.51 -0.73 -10.09
CA GLU A 54 13.63 -2.19 -9.95
C GLU A 54 13.23 -2.72 -8.55
N GLY A 55 12.56 -1.91 -7.72
CA GLY A 55 11.94 -2.34 -6.47
C GLY A 55 12.92 -2.74 -5.36
N ARG A 56 14.18 -2.33 -5.43
CA ARG A 56 15.25 -2.71 -4.48
C ARG A 56 15.77 -1.56 -3.61
N GLY A 57 14.88 -0.63 -3.23
CA GLY A 57 15.25 0.57 -2.47
C GLY A 57 15.61 1.78 -3.31
N GLU A 58 15.41 1.69 -4.63
CA GLU A 58 15.57 2.83 -5.53
C GLU A 58 14.50 3.91 -5.27
N PRO A 59 14.84 5.19 -5.40
CA PRO A 59 13.91 6.28 -5.18
C PRO A 59 12.75 6.21 -6.18
N LEU A 60 11.52 6.40 -5.71
CA LEU A 60 10.33 6.36 -6.55
C LEU A 60 10.10 7.72 -7.22
N PHE A 61 10.00 7.76 -8.55
CA PHE A 61 9.73 9.00 -9.28
C PHE A 61 8.32 9.01 -9.92
N LEU A 62 7.65 10.15 -9.78
CA LEU A 62 6.36 10.46 -10.40
C LEU A 62 6.54 11.56 -11.45
N HIS A 63 5.95 11.40 -12.62
CA HIS A 63 5.98 12.44 -13.64
C HIS A 63 4.81 13.42 -13.44
N LEU A 64 5.08 14.60 -12.89
CA LEU A 64 4.06 15.62 -12.58
C LEU A 64 4.17 16.80 -13.52
N ARG A 65 3.02 17.41 -13.85
CA ARG A 65 2.94 18.64 -14.64
C ARG A 65 2.52 19.82 -13.76
N ILE A 66 3.27 20.91 -13.85
CA ILE A 66 2.85 22.21 -13.28
C ILE A 66 1.83 22.85 -14.26
N ALA A 67 0.76 23.47 -13.76
CA ALA A 67 -0.27 24.08 -14.62
C ALA A 67 0.33 24.92 -15.77
N GLY A 68 -0.09 24.60 -17.00
CA GLY A 68 0.34 25.31 -18.21
C GLY A 68 1.78 25.06 -18.67
N GLY A 69 2.51 24.15 -17.99
CA GLY A 69 3.91 23.84 -18.29
C GLY A 69 4.15 22.40 -18.73
N GLU A 70 5.44 22.09 -18.91
CA GLU A 70 5.94 20.74 -19.17
C GLU A 70 5.86 19.86 -17.91
N GLY A 71 5.96 18.54 -18.11
CA GLY A 71 6.06 17.58 -17.01
C GLY A 71 7.50 17.37 -16.58
N PHE A 72 7.70 17.12 -15.28
CA PHE A 72 9.00 16.86 -14.66
C PHE A 72 8.93 15.60 -13.80
N PRO A 73 10.05 14.86 -13.65
CA PRO A 73 10.16 13.81 -12.65
C PRO A 73 10.27 14.43 -11.24
N PHE A 74 9.42 13.98 -10.33
CA PHE A 74 9.46 14.32 -8.90
C PHE A 74 9.79 13.06 -8.10
N LEU A 75 10.75 13.19 -7.19
CA LEU A 75 11.00 12.17 -6.18
C LEU A 75 9.82 12.15 -5.20
N LEU A 76 9.21 10.98 -4.99
CA LEU A 76 8.25 10.79 -3.90
C LEU A 76 9.00 10.57 -2.59
N ASP A 77 9.00 11.59 -1.75
CA ASP A 77 9.54 11.53 -0.40
C ASP A 77 8.41 11.73 0.62
N THR A 78 7.96 10.63 1.24
CA THR A 78 6.93 10.67 2.28
C THR A 78 7.44 11.23 3.62
N GLY A 79 8.75 11.44 3.75
CA GLY A 79 9.40 12.03 4.93
C GLY A 79 9.56 13.55 4.84
N CYS A 80 9.39 14.15 3.66
CA CYS A 80 9.49 15.59 3.47
C CYS A 80 8.12 16.27 3.64
N PRO A 81 7.97 17.24 4.57
CA PRO A 81 6.70 17.96 4.74
C PRO A 81 6.44 19.03 3.67
N LEU A 82 7.37 19.23 2.72
CA LEU A 82 7.31 20.27 1.70
C LEU A 82 7.49 19.67 0.30
N THR A 83 6.89 20.29 -0.71
CA THR A 83 7.25 20.01 -2.10
C THR A 83 8.42 20.89 -2.50
N LEU A 84 9.56 20.27 -2.78
CA LEU A 84 10.78 20.95 -3.17
C LEU A 84 10.89 21.00 -4.70
N PHE A 85 11.26 22.16 -5.22
CA PHE A 85 11.53 22.37 -6.64
C PHE A 85 13.00 22.73 -6.79
N ASP A 86 13.63 22.21 -7.84
CA ASP A 86 14.95 22.70 -8.24
C ASP A 86 14.89 24.19 -8.56
N LYS A 87 15.99 24.90 -8.26
CA LYS A 87 16.06 26.36 -8.44
C LYS A 87 15.82 26.79 -9.89
N SER A 88 16.13 25.94 -10.88
CA SER A 88 15.85 26.22 -12.29
C SER A 88 14.35 26.38 -12.60
N LEU A 89 13.46 25.86 -11.74
CA LEU A 89 12.01 25.96 -11.91
C LEU A 89 11.41 27.22 -11.26
N GLU A 90 12.19 28.04 -10.54
CA GLU A 90 11.69 29.27 -9.91
C GLU A 90 10.87 30.18 -10.85
N PRO A 91 11.26 30.40 -12.13
CA PRO A 91 10.46 31.23 -13.05
C PRO A 91 9.05 30.69 -13.32
N LYS A 92 8.80 29.39 -13.06
CA LYS A 92 7.52 28.71 -13.30
C LYS A 92 6.60 28.69 -12.06
N LEU A 93 7.10 29.09 -10.89
CA LEU A 93 6.36 29.03 -9.60
C LEU A 93 5.54 30.30 -9.32
N GLY A 94 5.69 31.34 -10.14
CA GLY A 94 5.02 32.61 -9.97
C GLY A 94 5.68 33.50 -8.92
N ARG A 95 4.89 34.32 -8.22
CA ARG A 95 5.40 35.30 -7.26
C ARG A 95 5.94 34.62 -6.00
N ARG A 96 7.21 34.91 -5.67
CA ARG A 96 7.82 34.53 -4.39
C ARG A 96 7.08 35.23 -3.23
N LEU A 97 6.69 34.46 -2.23
CA LEU A 97 5.96 34.94 -1.04
C LEU A 97 6.93 35.39 0.05
N SER A 98 7.97 34.60 0.32
CA SER A 98 8.98 34.91 1.33
C SER A 98 10.29 34.17 1.03
N ILE A 99 11.30 34.45 1.86
CA ILE A 99 12.58 33.75 1.88
C ILE A 99 12.71 33.13 3.28
N GLY A 100 13.22 31.91 3.35
CA GLY A 100 13.56 31.27 4.62
C GLY A 100 14.71 30.29 4.43
N THR A 101 14.90 29.42 5.41
CA THR A 101 15.95 28.40 5.37
C THR A 101 15.36 27.02 5.46
N LEU A 102 15.87 26.10 4.65
CA LEU A 102 15.58 24.68 4.70
C LEU A 102 16.84 23.93 5.09
N SER A 103 16.74 23.07 6.11
CA SER A 103 17.81 22.16 6.50
C SER A 103 17.51 20.77 5.95
N ASP A 104 18.38 20.28 5.08
CA ASP A 104 18.24 19.00 4.40
C ASP A 104 19.63 18.36 4.19
N PHE A 105 19.72 17.04 4.33
CA PHE A 105 20.96 16.26 4.21
C PHE A 105 22.17 16.83 4.97
N GLY A 106 21.94 17.43 6.15
CA GLY A 106 22.99 18.04 6.97
C GLY A 106 23.48 19.42 6.49
N ALA A 107 22.89 19.98 5.44
CA ALA A 107 23.14 21.33 4.97
C ALA A 107 21.94 22.23 5.22
N THR A 108 22.17 23.51 5.50
CA THR A 108 21.11 24.53 5.58
C THR A 108 21.24 25.49 4.43
N GLN A 109 20.16 25.67 3.67
CA GLN A 109 20.14 26.46 2.44
C GLN A 109 19.06 27.54 2.54
N SER A 110 19.35 28.73 2.00
CA SER A 110 18.35 29.78 1.83
C SER A 110 17.48 29.46 0.62
N CYS A 111 16.16 29.41 0.81
CA CYS A 111 15.19 29.05 -0.22
C CYS A 111 14.01 30.04 -0.28
N GLY A 112 13.43 30.17 -1.46
CA GLY A 112 12.19 30.93 -1.66
C GLY A 112 10.96 30.06 -1.33
N PHE A 113 9.99 30.64 -0.64
CA PHE A 113 8.66 30.05 -0.46
C PHE A 113 7.68 30.66 -1.45
N TYR A 114 6.85 29.81 -2.04
CA TYR A 114 5.89 30.16 -3.07
C TYR A 114 4.51 29.64 -2.68
N ALA A 115 3.47 30.18 -3.30
CA ALA A 115 2.15 29.55 -3.21
C ALA A 115 2.23 28.16 -3.85
N ALA A 116 1.52 27.18 -3.28
CA ALA A 116 1.51 25.82 -3.81
C ALA A 116 1.05 25.83 -5.28
N PRO A 117 1.92 25.45 -6.23
CA PRO A 117 1.54 25.42 -7.63
C PRO A 117 0.52 24.30 -7.86
N LYS A 118 -0.33 24.46 -8.88
CA LYS A 118 -1.23 23.37 -9.29
C LYS A 118 -0.40 22.28 -9.95
N LEU A 119 -0.32 21.11 -9.30
CA LEU A 119 0.35 19.93 -9.82
C LEU A 119 -0.68 18.95 -10.40
N TYR A 120 -0.29 18.28 -11.47
CA TYR A 120 -1.12 17.29 -12.15
C TYR A 120 -0.36 15.99 -12.32
N LEU A 121 -1.00 14.89 -11.93
CA LEU A 121 -0.57 13.54 -12.20
C LEU A 121 -1.49 12.95 -13.26
N GLY A 122 -1.03 12.95 -14.52
CA GLY A 122 -1.91 12.73 -15.67
C GLY A 122 -3.00 13.80 -15.75
N GLY A 123 -4.26 13.38 -15.67
CA GLY A 123 -5.43 14.29 -15.65
C GLY A 123 -5.85 14.74 -14.24
N THR A 124 -5.31 14.14 -13.18
CA THR A 124 -5.72 14.38 -11.81
C THR A 124 -4.92 15.52 -11.20
N ARG A 125 -5.60 16.50 -10.61
CA ARG A 125 -4.96 17.57 -9.84
C ARG A 125 -4.62 17.06 -8.43
N LEU A 126 -3.39 17.32 -7.99
CA LEU A 126 -2.92 17.10 -6.63
C LEU A 126 -3.14 18.34 -5.75
#